data_AF-A0A6A4LWK6-F1
#
_entry.id   AF-A0A6A4LWK6-F1
#
_cell.length_a   1.000
_cell.length_b   1.000
_cell.length_c   1.000
_cell.angle_alpha   90.00
_cell.angle_beta   90.00
_cell.angle_gamma   90.00
#
_symmetry.space_group_name_H-M   'P 1'
#
loop_
_entity.id
_entity.type
_entity.pdbx_description
1 polymer ?
#
loop_
_entity_poly.entity_id
_entity_poly.type
_entity_poly.pdbx_seq_one_letter_code
_entity_poly.pdbx_strand_id
1 'polypeptide(L)'
;MSGARLCALLGELGYEGHGALDPDSFEWPFQYDDDRPILDWICQSLRPSNVLSPSEVSQLRLHSPRLIPGEDLDFAYDSISAFSTRRDNQEAVFGAEEGLKDIR
;
A
#
# COMPACT_ATOMS: atom_id res chain seq x y z
N MET A 1 -5.43 -13.07 -11.17
CA MET A 1 -4.96 -13.77 -9.94
C MET A 1 -6.16 -14.34 -9.19
N SER A 2 -5.93 -15.10 -8.12
CA SER A 2 -6.97 -15.75 -7.32
C SER A 2 -6.79 -15.47 -5.82
N GLY A 3 -7.86 -15.60 -5.03
CA GLY A 3 -7.86 -15.46 -3.57
C GLY A 3 -6.91 -16.43 -2.89
N ALA A 4 -6.75 -17.64 -3.45
CA ALA A 4 -5.76 -18.61 -2.99
C ALA A 4 -4.31 -18.08 -3.05
N ARG A 5 -3.97 -17.33 -4.11
CA ARG A 5 -2.63 -16.75 -4.27
C ARG A 5 -2.37 -15.65 -3.23
N LEU A 6 -3.40 -14.84 -2.94
CA LEU A 6 -3.34 -13.82 -1.90
C LEU A 6 -3.15 -14.43 -0.50
N CYS A 7 -3.90 -15.48 -0.16
CA CYS A 7 -3.77 -16.17 1.12
C CYS A 7 -2.38 -16.80 1.29
N ALA A 8 -1.84 -17.41 0.23
CA ALA A 8 -0.48 -17.95 0.23
C ALA A 8 0.57 -16.85 0.45
N LEU A 9 0.43 -15.70 -0.23
CA LEU A 9 1.30 -14.55 -0.05
C LEU A 9 1.28 -14.04 1.39
N LEU A 10 0.09 -13.93 2.01
CA LEU A 10 -0.02 -13.51 3.41
C LEU A 10 0.73 -14.47 4.35
N GLY A 11 0.68 -15.77 4.07
CA GLY A 11 1.49 -16.76 4.78
C GLY A 11 3.00 -16.55 4.60
N GLU A 12 3.46 -16.30 3.37
CA GLU A 12 4.86 -15.99 3.06
C GLU A 12 5.34 -14.72 3.77
N LEU A 13 4.47 -13.73 3.92
CA LEU A 13 4.73 -12.48 4.63
C LEU A 13 4.70 -12.61 6.16
N GLY A 14 4.33 -13.79 6.68
CA GLY A 14 4.31 -14.06 8.13
C GLY A 14 3.03 -13.64 8.83
N TYR A 15 1.91 -13.51 8.11
CA TYR A 15 0.61 -13.28 8.74
C TYR A 15 0.16 -14.51 9.54
N GLU A 16 0.08 -14.39 10.85
CA GLU A 16 -0.21 -15.50 11.77
C GLU A 16 -1.59 -16.16 11.52
N GLY A 17 -2.55 -15.39 10.99
CA GLY A 17 -3.91 -15.86 10.70
C GLY A 17 -4.11 -16.52 9.33
N HIS A 18 -3.06 -16.68 8.52
CA HIS A 18 -3.22 -17.11 7.11
C HIS A 18 -3.88 -18.48 6.96
N GLY A 19 -3.68 -19.40 7.92
CA GLY A 19 -4.28 -20.73 7.90
C GLY A 19 -5.78 -20.77 8.20
N ALA A 20 -6.35 -19.69 8.72
CA ALA A 20 -7.79 -19.54 8.96
C ALA A 20 -8.51 -18.81 7.81
N LEU A 21 -7.76 -18.31 6.82
CA LEU A 21 -8.33 -17.64 5.66
C LEU A 21 -8.92 -18.70 4.73
N ASP A 22 -10.18 -18.48 4.34
CA ASP A 22 -10.83 -19.27 3.30
C ASP A 22 -10.54 -18.62 1.92
N PRO A 23 -9.78 -19.29 1.03
CA PRO A 23 -9.45 -18.76 -0.29
C PRO A 23 -10.68 -18.35 -1.11
N ASP A 24 -11.77 -19.11 -1.00
CA ASP A 24 -12.99 -18.90 -1.79
C ASP A 24 -13.69 -17.58 -1.40
N SER A 25 -13.63 -17.23 -0.11
CA SER A 25 -14.10 -15.94 0.40
C SER A 25 -13.32 -14.74 -0.16
N PHE A 26 -12.13 -14.95 -0.72
CA PHE A 26 -11.30 -13.91 -1.36
C PHE A 26 -11.30 -14.00 -2.89
N GLU A 27 -12.14 -14.83 -3.52
CA GLU A 27 -12.23 -14.89 -4.98
C GLU A 27 -13.02 -13.71 -5.55
N TRP A 28 -14.08 -13.26 -4.87
CA TRP A 28 -14.95 -12.18 -5.37
C TRP A 28 -14.21 -10.88 -5.71
N PRO A 29 -13.21 -10.37 -4.95
CA PRO A 29 -12.50 -9.13 -5.29
C PRO A 29 -11.71 -9.23 -6.61
N PHE A 30 -11.25 -10.42 -6.99
CA PHE A 30 -10.53 -10.63 -8.26
C PHE A 30 -11.46 -10.66 -9.48
N GLN A 31 -12.78 -10.67 -9.26
CA GLN A 31 -13.78 -10.65 -10.32
C GLN A 31 -14.17 -9.23 -10.75
N TYR A 32 -13.83 -8.21 -9.94
CA TYR A 32 -14.09 -6.81 -10.27
C TYR A 32 -12.94 -6.24 -11.10
N ASP A 33 -13.26 -5.71 -12.29
CA ASP A 33 -12.25 -5.18 -13.22
C ASP A 33 -11.50 -3.96 -12.65
N ASP A 34 -12.12 -3.19 -11.74
CA ASP A 34 -11.51 -2.02 -11.10
C ASP A 34 -10.52 -2.39 -9.99
N ASP A 35 -10.81 -3.44 -9.21
CA ASP A 35 -9.99 -3.88 -8.08
C ASP A 35 -8.89 -4.86 -8.48
N ARG A 36 -9.09 -5.57 -9.61
CA ARG A 36 -8.15 -6.58 -10.09
C ARG A 36 -6.73 -6.06 -10.32
N PRO A 37 -6.49 -4.88 -10.93
CA PRO A 37 -5.13 -4.37 -11.14
C PRO A 37 -4.36 -4.15 -9.84
N ILE A 38 -5.01 -3.60 -8.81
CA ILE A 38 -4.35 -3.35 -7.52
C ILE A 38 -4.08 -4.66 -6.78
N LEU A 39 -5.02 -5.61 -6.80
CA LEU A 39 -4.84 -6.93 -6.20
C LEU A 39 -3.74 -7.74 -6.92
N ASP A 40 -3.68 -7.66 -8.25
CA ASP A 40 -2.63 -8.27 -9.05
C ASP A 40 -1.27 -7.65 -8.73
N TRP A 41 -1.19 -6.32 -8.56
CA TRP A 41 0.04 -5.62 -8.16
C TRP A 41 0.51 -6.04 -6.76
N ILE A 42 -0.40 -6.09 -5.78
CA ILE A 42 -0.12 -6.55 -4.41
C ILE A 42 0.51 -7.95 -4.44
N CYS A 43 -0.10 -8.87 -5.19
CA CYS A 43 0.35 -10.25 -5.29
C CYS A 43 1.70 -10.44 -6.01
N GLN A 44 2.14 -9.47 -6.81
CA GLN A 44 3.42 -9.52 -7.54
C GLN A 44 4.55 -8.77 -6.84
N SER A 45 4.19 -7.71 -6.11
CA SER A 45 5.16 -6.73 -5.60
C SER A 45 5.52 -6.96 -4.14
N LEU A 46 4.60 -7.48 -3.32
CA LEU A 46 4.90 -7.73 -1.92
C LEU A 46 5.84 -8.94 -1.77
N ARG A 47 6.87 -8.76 -0.94
CA ARG A 47 7.86 -9.77 -0.57
C ARG A 47 8.24 -9.60 0.89
N PRO A 48 8.72 -10.63 1.58
CA PRO A 48 9.18 -10.48 2.97
C PRO A 48 10.25 -9.38 3.14
N SER A 49 11.02 -9.08 2.09
CA SER A 49 12.03 -8.00 2.10
C SER A 49 11.48 -6.58 2.09
N ASN A 50 10.21 -6.36 1.73
CA ASN A 50 9.57 -5.04 1.72
C ASN A 50 8.43 -4.91 2.73
N VAL A 51 8.27 -5.91 3.62
CA VAL A 51 7.30 -5.89 4.70
C VAL A 51 8.05 -5.83 6.03
N LEU A 52 7.70 -4.84 6.86
CA LEU A 52 8.29 -4.68 8.17
C LEU A 52 7.77 -5.77 9.11
N SER A 53 8.68 -6.47 9.77
CA SER A 53 8.35 -7.38 10.87
C SER A 53 7.77 -6.61 12.07
N PRO A 54 7.01 -7.28 12.96
CA PRO A 54 6.48 -6.64 14.17
C PRO A 54 7.56 -5.98 15.05
N SER A 55 8.76 -6.56 15.07
CA SER A 55 9.92 -6.02 15.79
C SER A 55 10.44 -4.74 15.15
N GLU A 56 10.56 -4.70 13.82
CA GLU A 56 10.96 -3.50 13.07
C GLU A 56 9.94 -2.39 13.18
N VAL A 57 8.64 -2.70 13.15
CA VAL A 57 7.57 -1.71 13.40
C VAL A 57 7.69 -1.13 14.82
N SER A 58 7.96 -1.97 15.81
CA SER A 58 8.15 -1.52 17.20
C SER A 58 9.38 -0.62 17.36
N GLN A 59 10.48 -0.97 16.69
CA GLN A 59 11.68 -0.14 16.66
C GLN A 59 11.44 1.18 15.91
N LEU A 60 10.76 1.17 14.77
CA LEU A 60 10.42 2.38 14.03
C LEU A 60 9.56 3.32 14.89
N ARG A 61 8.55 2.78 15.59
CA ARG A 61 7.72 3.56 16.52
C ARG A 61 8.52 4.18 17.66
N LEU A 62 9.56 3.49 18.14
CA LEU A 62 10.44 3.99 19.20
C LEU A 62 11.35 5.13 18.71
N HIS A 63 11.90 5.02 17.50
CA HIS A 63 12.81 6.01 16.91
C HIS A 63 12.08 7.18 16.23
N SER A 64 10.81 7.00 15.88
CA SER A 64 9.93 8.01 15.29
C SER A 64 8.73 8.30 16.22
N PRO A 65 8.95 8.93 17.39
CA PRO A 65 7.88 9.25 18.35
C PRO A 65 6.84 10.26 17.82
N ARG A 66 7.06 10.80 16.62
CA ARG A 66 6.16 11.70 15.90
C ARG A 66 5.66 11.07 14.59
N LEU A 67 5.15 9.83 14.67
CA LEU A 67 4.21 9.40 13.64
C LEU A 67 2.95 10.25 13.81
N ILE A 68 2.78 11.20 12.90
CA ILE A 68 1.61 12.09 12.89
C ILE A 68 0.43 11.26 12.37
N PRO A 69 -0.66 11.11 13.13
CA PRO A 69 -1.90 10.50 12.64
C PRO A 69 -2.35 11.14 11.33
N GLY A 70 -3.05 10.41 10.46
CA GLY A 70 -3.44 10.92 9.14
C GLY A 70 -4.16 12.29 9.18
N GLU A 71 -5.06 12.48 10.15
CA GLU A 71 -5.77 13.74 10.37
C GLU A 71 -4.83 14.90 10.77
N ASP A 72 -3.87 14.63 11.65
CA ASP A 72 -2.88 15.62 12.06
C ASP A 72 -1.84 15.89 10.95
N LEU A 73 -1.65 14.96 10.01
CA LEU A 73 -0.75 15.09 8.87
C LEU A 73 -1.36 16.01 7.82
N ASP A 74 -2.65 15.84 7.53
CA ASP A 74 -3.41 16.73 6.65
C ASP A 74 -3.44 18.15 7.23
N PHE A 75 -3.66 18.28 8.54
CA PHE A 75 -3.59 19.56 9.24
C PHE A 75 -2.18 20.19 9.21
N ALA A 76 -1.13 19.40 9.44
CA ALA A 76 0.25 19.88 9.36
C ALA A 76 0.59 20.34 7.94
N TYR A 77 0.12 19.63 6.92
CA TYR A 77 0.33 19.98 5.50
C TYR A 77 -0.36 21.30 5.15
N ASP A 78 -1.64 21.45 5.51
CA ASP A 78 -2.40 22.69 5.30
C ASP A 78 -1.79 23.87 6.09
N SER A 79 -1.22 23.59 7.27
CA SER A 79 -0.54 24.58 8.10
C SER A 79 0.85 24.97 7.57
N ILE A 80 1.51 24.14 6.73
CA ILE A 80 2.73 24.51 6.00
C ILE A 80 2.32 25.33 4.78
N SER A 81 1.78 26.53 5.01
CA SER A 81 1.41 27.51 3.98
C SER A 81 2.60 28.07 3.16
N ALA A 82 3.80 27.47 3.28
CA ALA A 82 4.99 27.81 2.49
C ALA A 82 5.04 27.13 1.10
N PHE A 83 4.19 26.13 0.84
CA PHE A 83 4.12 25.44 -0.47
C PHE A 83 2.82 25.71 -1.26
N SER A 84 1.83 26.36 -0.64
CA SER A 84 0.53 26.72 -1.27
C SER A 84 0.66 27.49 -2.59
N THR A 85 1.80 28.12 -2.87
CA THR A 85 2.01 28.92 -4.10
C THR A 85 2.79 28.20 -5.21
N ARG A 86 3.25 26.96 -5.03
CA ARG A 86 3.98 26.25 -6.10
C ARG A 86 3.65 24.76 -6.19
N ARG A 87 2.87 24.48 -7.25
CA ARG A 87 2.63 23.21 -7.96
C ARG A 87 1.42 22.41 -7.48
N ASP A 88 0.55 22.16 -8.45
CA ASP A 88 -0.60 21.26 -8.36
C ASP A 88 -0.10 19.82 -8.12
N ASN A 89 -0.79 19.09 -7.25
CA ASN A 89 -0.35 17.81 -6.69
C ASN A 89 -0.12 16.72 -7.76
N GLN A 90 -0.66 16.88 -8.97
CA GLN A 90 -0.43 15.94 -10.07
C GLN A 90 0.99 15.99 -10.65
N GLU A 91 1.70 17.11 -10.54
CA GLU A 91 3.02 17.31 -11.19
C GLU A 91 4.20 17.04 -10.24
N ALA A 92 3.96 17.03 -8.93
CA ALA A 92 5.00 16.82 -7.92
C ALA A 92 5.13 15.35 -7.48
N VAL A 93 4.03 14.59 -7.55
CA VAL A 93 4.00 13.15 -7.23
C VAL A 93 4.30 12.30 -8.46
N PHE A 94 3.75 12.69 -9.61
CA PHE A 94 4.13 12.14 -10.90
C PHE A 94 5.03 13.19 -11.55
N GLY A 95 6.33 12.94 -11.61
CA GLY A 95 7.17 13.63 -12.59
C GLY A 95 6.56 13.50 -13.99
N ALA A 96 7.12 14.15 -15.00
CA ALA A 96 6.62 14.07 -16.38
C ALA A 96 6.69 12.64 -16.97
N GLU A 97 5.83 11.75 -16.50
CA GLU A 97 5.81 10.33 -16.79
C GLU A 97 4.47 10.05 -17.46
N GLU A 98 4.58 9.66 -18.73
CA GLU A 98 3.49 9.39 -19.66
C GLU A 98 2.47 8.43 -19.03
N GLY A 99 1.18 8.73 -19.25
CA GLY A 99 0.10 7.95 -18.67
C GLY A 99 0.21 6.45 -19.00
N LEU A 100 -0.23 5.62 -18.06
CA LEU A 100 -0.34 4.15 -18.09
C LEU A 100 -1.09 3.55 -19.31
N LYS A 101 -1.41 4.33 -20.35
CA LYS A 101 -2.09 3.90 -21.58
C LYS A 101 -1.13 3.38 -22.67
N ASP A 102 0.19 3.48 -22.49
CA ASP A 102 1.19 3.02 -23.46
C ASP A 102 2.05 1.83 -23.00
N ILE A 103 1.69 1.16 -21.90
CA ILE A 103 2.36 -0.08 -21.50
C ILE A 103 1.78 -1.24 -22.34
N ARG A 104 2.49 -1.60 -23.40
CA ARG A 104 2.18 -2.72 -24.30
C ARG A 104 2.72 -4.05 -23.79
#